data_AF-A0A2V7VV63-F1
#
_entry.id   AF-A0A2V7VV63-F1
#
_cell.length_a   1.000
_cell.length_b   1.000
_cell.length_c   1.000
_cell.angle_alpha   90.00
_cell.angle_beta   90.00
_cell.angle_gamma   90.00
#
_symmetry.space_group_name_H-M   'P 1'
#
loop_
_entity.id
_entity.type
_entity.pdbx_description
1 polymer ?
#
loop_
_entity_poly.entity_id
_entity_poly.type
_entity_poly.pdbx_seq_one_letter_code
_entity_poly.pdbx_strand_id
1 'polypeptide(L)'
;MQSSTPREQQQQPPQQAASDPAIAQLQAAVQREPNNLSLRDDLTQAYLERENLTAVAEQTRFVLAKDPNDSRALTFQALVHIAMGQRDVAVRMLQKAKQSDAKNLNARVTLAWLYSQSDMPAAEAEIAQAIQVAPAERERLEQALQQMKTPQPATGDLPPGHPPVNESQPPQGKSVRVTLNLESATPPQGVLFVIARNPAGGPPAAVKRIAVTSFPVTVDISQADSMMGQPLPDLFRLEARLDSDGDAMTKSPTDPSAAMDNVAPGAVITLSLK
;
A
#
# COMPACT_ATOMS: atom_id res chain seq x y z
N MET A 1 29.05 -16.18 50.89
CA MET A 1 29.52 -14.95 50.22
C MET A 1 29.38 -15.17 48.72
N GLN A 2 28.69 -14.43 47.87
CA GLN A 2 27.74 -13.32 47.96
C GLN A 2 26.95 -13.38 46.63
N SER A 3 25.62 -13.28 46.72
CA SER A 3 24.76 -12.37 45.94
C SER A 3 24.88 -12.38 44.40
N SER A 4 23.94 -12.99 43.66
CA SER A 4 22.66 -12.38 43.24
C SER A 4 22.80 -11.12 42.38
N THR A 5 22.75 -11.29 41.06
CA THR A 5 22.05 -10.34 40.18
C THR A 5 21.54 -11.10 38.94
N PRO A 6 20.22 -11.32 38.80
CA PRO A 6 19.65 -11.73 37.52
C PRO A 6 19.79 -10.55 36.56
N ARG A 7 20.41 -10.74 35.40
CA ARG A 7 20.29 -9.75 34.32
C ARG A 7 18.80 -9.63 33.99
N GLU A 8 18.22 -8.50 34.37
CA GLU A 8 16.90 -8.05 33.99
C GLU A 8 16.65 -8.40 32.53
N GLN A 9 15.60 -9.18 32.31
CA GLN A 9 14.88 -9.23 31.07
C GLN A 9 14.51 -7.78 30.73
N GLN A 10 15.35 -7.12 29.93
CA GLN A 10 14.89 -6.02 29.12
C GLN A 10 13.86 -6.65 28.19
N GLN A 11 12.61 -6.55 28.64
CA GLN A 11 11.42 -6.74 27.83
C GLN A 11 11.61 -5.86 26.61
N GLN A 12 12.08 -6.48 25.52
CA GLN A 12 12.00 -5.89 24.21
C GLN A 12 10.52 -5.53 24.04
N PRO A 13 10.17 -4.26 23.76
CA PRO A 13 8.82 -3.94 23.39
C PRO A 13 8.44 -4.85 22.22
N PRO A 14 7.17 -5.30 22.14
CA PRO A 14 6.75 -6.34 21.22
C PRO A 14 7.24 -5.96 19.82
N GLN A 15 7.92 -6.91 19.18
CA GLN A 15 8.41 -6.85 17.80
C GLN A 15 7.21 -6.52 16.90
N GLN A 16 6.92 -5.24 16.73
CA GLN A 16 5.90 -4.74 15.84
C GLN A 16 6.45 -4.85 14.43
N ALA A 17 5.83 -5.75 13.65
CA ALA A 17 5.83 -5.84 12.19
C ALA A 17 7.21 -5.71 11.53
N ALA A 18 7.72 -6.82 10.96
CA ALA A 18 8.88 -6.90 10.08
C ALA A 18 9.24 -5.55 9.44
N SER A 19 10.34 -4.96 9.91
CA SER A 19 10.72 -3.58 9.66
C SER A 19 10.78 -3.30 8.16
N ASP A 20 9.76 -2.64 7.61
CA ASP A 20 9.84 -2.07 6.26
C ASP A 20 11.06 -1.14 6.26
N PRO A 21 12.10 -1.43 5.45
CA PRO A 21 13.36 -0.69 5.52
C PRO A 21 13.17 0.79 5.19
N ALA A 22 12.17 1.15 4.38
CA ALA A 22 11.85 2.55 4.10
C ALA A 22 11.22 3.24 5.32
N ILE A 23 10.30 2.57 6.00
CA ILE A 23 9.74 3.07 7.27
C ILE A 23 10.83 3.17 8.33
N ALA A 24 11.71 2.17 8.45
CA ALA A 24 12.80 2.18 9.42
C ALA A 24 13.79 3.33 9.18
N GLN A 25 14.09 3.64 7.92
CA GLN A 25 14.91 4.78 7.54
C GLN A 25 14.23 6.11 7.89
N LEU A 26 12.94 6.26 7.58
CA LEU A 26 12.16 7.45 7.91
C LEU A 26 12.02 7.63 9.43
N GLN A 27 11.78 6.54 10.17
CA GLN A 27 11.78 6.54 11.63
C GLN A 27 13.13 7.00 12.20
N ALA A 28 14.24 6.49 11.66
CA ALA A 28 15.57 6.91 12.08
C ALA A 28 15.85 8.39 11.75
N ALA A 29 15.38 8.87 10.59
CA ALA A 29 15.49 10.28 10.21
C ALA A 29 14.67 11.17 11.16
N VAL A 30 13.43 10.79 11.46
CA VAL A 30 12.58 11.49 12.44
C VAL A 30 13.17 11.43 13.84
N GLN A 31 13.86 10.35 14.25
CA GLN A 31 14.55 10.30 15.54
C GLN A 31 15.74 11.26 15.62
N ARG A 32 16.48 11.45 14.52
CA ARG A 32 17.57 12.42 14.45
C ARG A 32 17.07 13.86 14.42
N GLU A 33 15.95 14.08 13.74
CA GLU A 33 15.34 15.39 13.56
C GLU A 33 13.88 15.39 14.04
N PRO A 34 13.63 15.31 15.36
CA PRO A 34 12.29 15.07 15.92
C PRO A 34 11.27 16.19 15.68
N ASN A 35 11.74 17.39 15.31
CA ASN A 35 10.92 18.56 15.02
C ASN A 35 10.81 18.86 13.51
N ASN A 36 11.43 18.04 12.64
CA ASN A 36 11.30 18.20 11.20
C ASN A 36 9.93 17.64 10.76
N LEU A 37 8.96 18.53 10.57
CA LEU A 37 7.59 18.15 10.23
C LEU A 37 7.52 17.46 8.87
N SER A 38 8.35 17.88 7.89
CA SER A 38 8.39 17.24 6.57
C SER A 38 8.77 15.76 6.66
N LEU A 39 9.79 15.40 7.44
CA LEU A 39 10.16 14.00 7.65
C LEU A 39 9.05 13.19 8.35
N ARG A 40 8.28 13.84 9.21
CA ARG A 40 7.11 13.21 9.84
C ARG A 40 5.96 13.04 8.86
N ASP A 41 5.78 13.96 7.93
CA ASP A 41 4.78 13.84 6.87
C ASP A 41 5.14 12.67 5.95
N ASP A 42 6.40 12.55 5.54
CA ASP A 42 6.88 11.43 4.73
C ASP A 42 6.68 10.10 5.46
N LEU A 43 6.98 10.05 6.76
CA LEU A 43 6.73 8.88 7.59
C LEU A 43 5.23 8.57 7.74
N THR A 44 4.40 9.60 7.90
CA THR A 44 2.93 9.47 7.98
C THR A 44 2.37 8.89 6.69
N GLN A 45 2.85 9.39 5.56
CA GLN A 45 2.46 8.90 4.25
C GLN A 45 2.88 7.45 4.04
N ALA A 46 4.12 7.09 4.38
CA ALA A 46 4.58 5.71 4.33
C ALA A 46 3.73 4.77 5.21
N TYR A 47 3.29 5.23 6.39
CA TYR A 47 2.35 4.45 7.21
C TYR A 47 0.96 4.31 6.57
N LEU A 48 0.46 5.37 5.93
CA LEU A 48 -0.84 5.34 5.27
C LEU A 48 -0.84 4.38 4.07
N GLU A 49 0.24 4.35 3.29
CA GLU A 49 0.44 3.39 2.19
C GLU A 49 0.51 1.93 2.67
N ARG A 50 0.85 1.69 3.93
CA ARG A 50 0.86 0.36 4.57
C ARG A 50 -0.39 0.11 5.41
N GLU A 51 -1.41 0.96 5.28
CA GLU A 51 -2.67 0.90 6.02
C GLU A 51 -2.48 0.88 7.55
N ASN A 52 -1.32 1.35 8.03
CA ASN A 52 -1.02 1.42 9.46
C ASN A 52 -1.65 2.69 10.05
N LEU A 53 -2.97 2.70 10.13
CA LEU A 53 -3.76 3.83 10.60
C LEU A 53 -3.43 4.24 12.05
N THR A 54 -2.96 3.29 12.86
CA THR A 54 -2.50 3.57 14.22
C THR A 54 -1.28 4.47 14.19
N ALA A 55 -0.27 4.12 13.39
CA ALA A 55 0.94 4.91 13.27
C ALA A 55 0.68 6.26 12.57
N VAL A 56 -0.21 6.29 11.56
CA VAL A 56 -0.69 7.54 10.95
C VAL A 56 -1.24 8.46 12.03
N ALA A 57 -2.17 7.97 12.87
CA ALA A 57 -2.80 8.75 13.92
C ALA A 57 -1.80 9.32 14.94
N GLU A 58 -0.76 8.56 15.27
CA GLU A 58 0.29 9.02 16.18
C GLU A 58 1.14 10.14 15.58
N GLN A 59 1.56 9.98 14.31
CA GLN A 59 2.40 10.98 13.65
C GLN A 59 1.64 12.28 13.39
N THR A 60 0.42 12.20 12.86
CA THR A 60 -0.43 13.38 12.61
C THR A 60 -0.79 14.10 13.91
N ARG A 61 -1.07 13.38 15.00
CA ARG A 61 -1.31 14.01 16.33
C ARG A 61 -0.08 14.79 16.80
N PHE A 62 1.12 14.26 16.57
CA PHE A 62 2.35 15.00 16.89
C PHE A 62 2.46 16.28 16.06
N VAL A 63 2.25 16.20 14.73
CA VAL A 63 2.33 17.35 13.84
C VAL A 63 1.28 18.40 14.25
N LEU A 64 0.04 17.99 14.49
CA LEU A 64 -1.06 18.88 14.90
C LEU A 64 -0.87 19.52 16.28
N ALA A 65 -0.09 18.89 17.17
CA ALA A 65 0.28 19.50 18.45
C ALA A 65 1.28 20.64 18.29
N LYS A 66 2.05 20.66 17.19
CA LYS A 66 3.03 21.71 16.85
C LYS A 66 2.43 22.77 15.93
N ASP A 67 1.72 22.32 14.91
CA ASP A 67 0.97 23.16 13.98
C ASP A 67 -0.49 22.67 13.90
N PRO A 68 -1.39 23.27 14.70
CA PRO A 68 -2.81 22.91 14.70
C PRO A 68 -3.53 23.14 13.37
N ASN A 69 -2.92 23.89 12.46
CA ASN A 69 -3.49 24.23 11.16
C ASN A 69 -2.75 23.52 10.02
N ASP A 70 -1.80 22.62 10.27
CA ASP A 70 -1.12 21.89 9.19
C ASP A 70 -2.16 21.14 8.34
N SER A 71 -2.28 21.56 7.08
CA SER A 71 -3.34 21.08 6.19
C SER A 71 -3.19 19.59 5.87
N ARG A 72 -1.95 19.09 5.77
CA ARG A 72 -1.67 17.69 5.42
C ARG A 72 -1.97 16.77 6.60
N ALA A 73 -1.52 17.12 7.79
CA ALA A 73 -1.80 16.37 9.02
C ALA A 73 -3.29 16.36 9.36
N LEU A 74 -4.00 17.48 9.15
CA LEU A 74 -5.46 17.52 9.27
C LEU A 74 -6.14 16.57 8.27
N THR A 75 -5.63 16.50 7.04
CA THR A 75 -6.14 15.59 6.00
C THR A 75 -5.90 14.13 6.37
N PHE A 76 -4.67 13.76 6.72
CA PHE A 76 -4.33 12.37 7.09
C PHE A 76 -5.06 11.90 8.33
N GLN A 77 -5.19 12.76 9.36
CA GLN A 77 -5.97 12.44 10.54
C GLN A 77 -7.46 12.27 10.21
N ALA A 78 -8.00 13.06 9.26
CA ALA A 78 -9.36 12.85 8.77
C ALA A 78 -9.54 11.47 8.12
N LEU A 79 -8.57 10.96 7.36
CA LEU A 79 -8.62 9.61 6.79
C LEU A 79 -8.69 8.52 7.88
N VAL A 80 -7.94 8.69 8.97
CA VAL A 80 -8.04 7.80 10.14
C VAL A 80 -9.46 7.84 10.72
N HIS A 81 -10.05 9.04 10.87
CA HIS A 81 -11.42 9.18 11.37
C HIS A 81 -12.46 8.58 10.41
N ILE A 82 -12.26 8.67 9.09
CA ILE A 82 -13.11 8.00 8.09
C ILE A 82 -13.10 6.49 8.31
N ALA A 83 -11.92 5.89 8.43
CA ALA A 83 -11.78 4.45 8.67
C ALA A 83 -12.40 4.00 10.00
N MET A 84 -12.46 4.89 10.99
CA MET A 84 -13.15 4.66 12.26
C MET A 84 -14.67 4.90 12.19
N GLY A 85 -15.23 5.24 11.03
CA GLY A 85 -16.65 5.59 10.85
C GLY A 85 -17.03 6.97 11.42
N GLN A 86 -16.05 7.78 11.83
CA GLN A 86 -16.24 9.09 12.47
C GLN A 86 -16.34 10.20 11.42
N ARG A 87 -17.31 10.07 10.53
CA ARG A 87 -17.52 10.94 9.37
C ARG A 87 -17.61 12.43 9.71
N ASP A 88 -18.39 12.82 10.72
CA ASP A 88 -18.56 14.23 11.10
C ASP A 88 -17.26 14.88 11.58
N VAL A 89 -16.41 14.09 12.26
CA VAL A 89 -15.10 14.54 12.70
C VAL A 89 -14.21 14.78 11.48
N ALA A 90 -14.16 13.80 10.56
CA ALA A 90 -13.38 13.90 9.33
C ALA A 90 -13.78 15.13 8.49
N VAL A 91 -15.08 15.38 8.30
CA VAL A 91 -15.57 16.55 7.55
C VAL A 91 -15.05 17.86 8.16
N ARG A 92 -15.15 18.04 9.49
CA ARG A 92 -14.66 19.25 10.16
C ARG A 92 -13.15 19.42 9.99
N MET A 93 -12.39 18.33 10.07
CA MET A 93 -10.93 18.36 9.89
C MET A 93 -10.55 18.73 8.45
N LEU A 94 -11.22 18.17 7.45
CA LEU A 94 -11.00 18.47 6.04
C LEU A 94 -11.41 19.90 5.67
N GLN A 95 -12.50 20.41 6.24
CA GLN A 95 -12.89 21.81 6.10
C GLN A 95 -11.81 22.74 6.67
N LYS A 96 -11.23 22.40 7.83
CA LYS A 96 -10.13 23.16 8.42
C LYS A 96 -8.86 23.05 7.56
N ALA A 97 -8.53 21.87 7.04
CA ALA A 97 -7.41 21.66 6.13
C ALA A 97 -7.53 22.53 4.87
N LYS A 98 -8.72 22.55 4.26
CA LYS A 98 -9.04 23.39 3.09
C LYS A 98 -8.93 24.89 3.37
N GLN A 99 -9.31 25.33 4.58
CA GLN A 99 -9.17 26.73 4.99
C GLN A 99 -7.72 27.13 5.20
N SER A 100 -6.90 26.23 5.75
CA SER A 100 -5.48 26.48 6.00
C SER A 100 -4.65 26.49 4.72
N ASP A 101 -4.89 25.53 3.82
CA ASP A 101 -4.25 25.47 2.52
C ASP A 101 -5.29 25.15 1.43
N ALA A 102 -5.62 26.18 0.66
CA ALA A 102 -6.54 26.07 -0.45
C ALA A 102 -6.00 25.20 -1.61
N LYS A 103 -4.68 24.95 -1.67
CA LYS A 103 -4.00 24.13 -2.69
C LYS A 103 -3.89 22.65 -2.33
N ASN A 104 -4.24 22.27 -1.11
CA ASN A 104 -4.26 20.87 -0.72
C ASN A 104 -5.42 20.14 -1.42
N LEU A 105 -5.12 19.55 -2.58
CA LEU A 105 -6.07 18.79 -3.38
C LEU A 105 -6.57 17.55 -2.62
N ASN A 106 -5.73 16.90 -1.81
CA ASN A 106 -6.11 15.71 -1.04
C ASN A 106 -7.26 16.03 -0.08
N ALA A 107 -7.18 17.18 0.62
CA ALA A 107 -8.25 17.65 1.49
C ALA A 107 -9.57 17.85 0.74
N ARG A 108 -9.50 18.50 -0.44
CA ARG A 108 -10.69 18.81 -1.27
C ARG A 108 -11.32 17.55 -1.86
N VAL A 109 -10.52 16.65 -2.43
CA VAL A 109 -11.02 15.41 -3.03
C VAL A 109 -11.59 14.47 -1.97
N THR A 110 -10.95 14.37 -0.80
CA THR A 110 -11.49 13.59 0.33
C THR A 110 -12.81 14.18 0.82
N LEU A 111 -12.92 15.51 0.91
CA LEU A 111 -14.16 16.17 1.29
C LEU A 111 -15.27 15.96 0.24
N ALA A 112 -14.92 16.02 -1.05
CA ALA A 112 -15.84 15.74 -2.14
C ALA A 112 -16.38 14.31 -2.08
N TRP A 113 -15.52 13.32 -1.81
CA TRP A 113 -15.95 11.93 -1.65
C TRP A 113 -16.86 11.73 -0.44
N LEU A 114 -16.56 12.40 0.68
CA LEU A 114 -17.48 12.35 1.80
C LEU A 114 -18.83 12.92 1.33
N TYR A 115 -18.86 14.12 0.78
CA TYR A 115 -20.11 14.71 0.31
C TYR A 115 -20.84 13.87 -0.73
N SER A 116 -20.18 13.13 -1.63
CA SER A 116 -20.87 12.34 -2.66
C SER A 116 -21.79 11.27 -2.10
N GLN A 117 -21.59 10.85 -0.85
CA GLN A 117 -22.45 9.88 -0.15
C GLN A 117 -23.78 10.47 0.36
N SER A 118 -23.91 11.80 0.45
CA SER A 118 -25.08 12.46 1.04
C SER A 118 -25.58 13.71 0.30
N ASP A 119 -24.68 14.41 -0.39
CA ASP A 119 -24.88 15.68 -1.06
C ASP A 119 -23.96 15.75 -2.30
N MET A 120 -24.43 15.15 -3.40
CA MET A 120 -23.69 15.13 -4.67
C MET A 120 -23.40 16.55 -5.21
N PRO A 121 -24.33 17.53 -5.16
CA PRO A 121 -24.03 18.92 -5.53
C PRO A 121 -22.85 19.51 -4.75
N ALA A 122 -22.74 19.26 -3.45
CA ALA A 122 -21.61 19.72 -2.65
C ALA A 122 -20.29 19.06 -3.10
N ALA A 123 -20.32 17.76 -3.45
CA ALA A 123 -19.15 17.06 -3.99
C ALA A 123 -18.68 17.66 -5.32
N GLU A 124 -19.61 17.92 -6.24
CA GLU A 124 -19.32 18.57 -7.52
C GLU A 124 -18.69 19.96 -7.34
N ALA A 125 -19.19 20.74 -6.38
CA ALA A 125 -18.63 22.05 -6.07
C ALA A 125 -17.18 21.97 -5.56
N GLU A 126 -16.87 21.01 -4.68
CA GLU A 126 -15.50 20.81 -4.19
C GLU A 126 -14.53 20.41 -5.32
N ILE A 127 -14.95 19.52 -6.22
CA ILE A 127 -14.14 19.12 -7.38
C ILE A 127 -13.98 20.29 -8.37
N ALA A 128 -15.04 21.04 -8.66
CA ALA A 128 -14.95 22.22 -9.53
C ALA A 128 -13.94 23.24 -8.98
N GLN A 129 -13.94 23.46 -7.66
CA GLN A 129 -12.95 24.31 -7.00
C GLN A 129 -11.53 23.70 -7.07
N ALA A 130 -11.38 22.38 -6.89
CA ALA A 130 -10.10 21.70 -7.04
C ALA A 130 -9.52 21.90 -8.46
N ILE A 131 -10.36 21.81 -9.49
CA ILE A 131 -9.97 22.05 -10.90
C ILE A 131 -9.54 23.50 -11.13
N GLN A 132 -10.18 24.47 -10.46
CA GLN A 132 -9.76 25.88 -10.55
C GLN A 132 -8.36 26.09 -9.95
N VAL A 133 -8.03 25.38 -8.87
CA VAL A 133 -6.75 25.50 -8.17
C VAL A 133 -5.64 24.72 -8.89
N ALA A 134 -5.96 23.57 -9.48
CA ALA A 134 -5.04 22.74 -10.24
C ALA A 134 -5.61 22.36 -11.62
N PRO A 135 -5.59 23.29 -12.60
CA PRO A 135 -6.13 23.01 -13.94
C PRO A 135 -5.44 21.86 -14.66
N ALA A 136 -4.18 21.58 -14.33
CA ALA A 136 -3.41 20.46 -14.88
C ALA A 136 -4.00 19.09 -14.47
N GLU A 137 -4.60 19.00 -13.28
CA GLU A 137 -5.21 17.77 -12.76
C GLU A 137 -6.68 17.62 -13.21
N ARG A 138 -7.18 18.48 -14.11
CA ARG A 138 -8.61 18.51 -14.50
C ARG A 138 -9.14 17.14 -14.87
N GLU A 139 -8.48 16.46 -15.81
CA GLU A 139 -8.94 15.17 -16.33
C GLU A 139 -9.07 14.14 -15.20
N ARG A 140 -8.06 14.07 -14.33
CA ARG A 140 -8.04 13.19 -13.18
C ARG A 140 -9.15 13.52 -12.17
N LEU A 141 -9.38 14.80 -11.90
CA LEU A 141 -10.42 15.26 -10.97
C LEU A 141 -11.83 14.99 -11.52
N GLU A 142 -12.04 15.14 -12.82
CA GLU A 142 -13.30 14.79 -13.50
C GLU A 142 -13.54 13.28 -13.48
N GLN A 143 -12.50 12.47 -13.69
CA GLN A 143 -12.58 11.01 -13.54
C GLN A 143 -12.94 10.60 -12.11
N ALA A 144 -12.32 11.21 -11.10
CA ALA A 144 -12.64 10.96 -9.69
C ALA A 144 -14.11 11.30 -9.39
N LEU A 145 -14.61 12.43 -9.89
CA LEU A 145 -16.01 12.81 -9.75
C LEU A 145 -16.96 11.81 -10.43
N GLN A 146 -16.60 11.31 -11.61
CA GLN A 146 -17.41 10.31 -12.31
C GLN A 146 -17.49 8.99 -11.51
N GLN A 147 -16.40 8.60 -10.84
CA GLN A 147 -16.37 7.43 -9.96
C GLN A 147 -17.22 7.63 -8.69
N MET A 148 -17.24 8.85 -8.14
CA MET A 148 -18.12 9.21 -7.02
C MET A 148 -19.61 9.13 -7.39
N LYS A 149 -19.97 9.37 -8.66
CA LYS A 149 -21.34 9.27 -9.18
C LYS A 149 -21.80 7.84 -9.40
N THR A 150 -20.88 6.92 -9.68
CA THR A 150 -21.21 5.51 -9.86
C THR A 150 -21.43 4.84 -8.50
N PRO A 151 -22.55 4.14 -8.28
CA PRO A 151 -22.77 3.38 -7.04
C PRO A 151 -21.70 2.30 -6.88
N GLN A 152 -20.77 2.50 -5.95
CA GLN A 152 -19.83 1.47 -5.51
C GLN A 152 -20.43 0.75 -4.30
N PRO A 153 -20.17 -0.57 -4.12
CA PRO A 153 -20.48 -1.24 -2.87
C PRO A 153 -19.80 -0.46 -1.74
N ALA A 154 -20.50 -0.26 -0.62
CA ALA A 154 -20.00 0.48 0.53
C ALA A 154 -18.88 -0.30 1.24
N THR A 155 -17.70 -0.37 0.63
CA THR A 155 -16.47 -0.68 1.36
C THR A 155 -15.98 0.63 1.96
N GLY A 156 -15.53 0.63 3.21
CA GLY A 156 -15.03 1.82 3.92
C GLY A 156 -13.71 2.36 3.37
N ASP A 157 -13.40 2.03 2.11
CA ASP A 157 -12.17 2.39 1.42
C ASP A 157 -12.32 3.77 0.81
N LEU A 158 -11.20 4.47 0.78
CA LEU A 158 -11.05 5.70 0.03
C LEU A 158 -11.34 5.43 -1.46
N PRO A 159 -12.11 6.27 -2.17
CA PRO A 159 -12.51 6.00 -3.55
C PRO A 159 -11.30 5.86 -4.47
N PRO A 160 -11.43 5.03 -5.51
CA PRO A 160 -10.48 5.06 -6.61
C PRO A 160 -10.45 6.48 -7.23
N GLY A 161 -9.25 6.97 -7.54
CA GLY A 161 -9.06 8.30 -8.13
C GLY A 161 -8.70 9.46 -7.17
N HIS A 162 -8.60 9.22 -5.85
CA HIS A 162 -7.86 10.17 -4.99
C HIS A 162 -6.48 10.48 -5.57
N PRO A 163 -5.93 11.70 -5.38
CA PRO A 163 -4.51 11.95 -5.61
C PRO A 163 -3.71 10.81 -4.99
N PRO A 164 -2.72 10.20 -5.71
CA PRO A 164 -1.96 9.18 -5.03
C PRO A 164 -1.31 9.89 -3.84
N VAL A 165 -1.40 9.27 -2.67
CA VAL A 165 -0.49 9.67 -1.60
C VAL A 165 0.87 9.19 -2.10
N ASN A 166 1.62 10.13 -2.69
CA ASN A 166 2.78 10.02 -3.57
C ASN A 166 2.52 9.99 -5.09
N GLU A 167 2.93 11.06 -5.77
CA GLU A 167 3.46 10.99 -7.14
C GLU A 167 4.74 10.15 -7.17
N SER A 168 4.66 8.87 -6.80
CA SER A 168 5.57 7.91 -7.39
C SER A 168 5.08 7.72 -8.81
N GLN A 169 5.85 8.30 -9.74
CA GLN A 169 5.87 7.87 -11.14
C GLN A 169 5.61 6.36 -11.23
N PRO A 170 4.91 5.88 -12.29
CA PRO A 170 4.75 4.44 -12.51
C PRO A 170 6.11 3.78 -12.31
N PRO A 171 6.21 2.67 -11.57
CA PRO A 171 7.49 2.10 -11.22
C PRO A 171 8.28 1.95 -12.51
N GLN A 172 9.36 2.73 -12.66
CA GLN A 172 10.36 2.49 -13.69
C GLN A 172 11.21 1.26 -13.31
N GLY A 173 10.61 0.31 -12.59
CA GLY A 173 11.12 -1.02 -12.32
C GLY A 173 10.37 -1.97 -13.24
N LYS A 174 11.09 -2.54 -14.20
CA LYS A 174 10.59 -3.54 -15.14
C LYS A 174 9.87 -4.69 -14.38
N SER A 175 8.53 -4.68 -14.33
CA SER A 175 7.73 -5.74 -13.70
C SER A 175 7.48 -6.87 -14.69
N VAL A 176 7.39 -8.11 -14.21
CA VAL A 176 7.02 -9.27 -15.02
C VAL A 176 5.59 -9.64 -14.74
N ARG A 177 4.75 -9.67 -15.79
CA ARG A 177 3.38 -10.13 -15.70
C ARG A 177 3.30 -11.62 -16.04
N VAL A 178 2.75 -12.41 -15.13
CA VAL A 178 2.67 -13.86 -15.23
C VAL A 178 1.22 -14.28 -15.18
N THR A 179 0.73 -14.88 -16.26
CA THR A 179 -0.59 -15.51 -16.33
C THR A 179 -0.44 -16.99 -16.05
N LEU A 180 -1.05 -17.47 -14.97
CA LEU A 180 -1.00 -18.86 -14.54
C LEU A 180 -2.31 -19.55 -14.89
N ASN A 181 -2.21 -20.65 -15.61
CA ASN A 181 -3.29 -21.56 -15.92
C ASN A 181 -3.11 -22.83 -15.10
N LEU A 182 -4.20 -23.55 -14.83
CA LEU A 182 -4.16 -24.85 -14.16
C LEU A 182 -4.71 -25.91 -15.10
N GLU A 183 -3.95 -26.99 -15.33
CA GLU A 183 -4.36 -28.10 -16.22
C GLU A 183 -5.29 -29.13 -15.51
N SER A 184 -5.51 -28.97 -14.20
CA SER A 184 -6.43 -29.82 -13.43
C SER A 184 -7.90 -29.42 -13.60
N ALA A 185 -8.78 -30.42 -13.69
CA ALA A 185 -10.21 -30.26 -13.97
C ALA A 185 -11.07 -29.71 -12.81
N THR A 186 -10.51 -29.61 -11.60
CA THR A 186 -11.20 -29.10 -10.41
C THR A 186 -10.41 -27.91 -9.87
N PRO A 187 -10.99 -26.71 -9.72
CA PRO A 187 -10.27 -25.54 -9.22
C PRO A 187 -9.91 -25.74 -7.74
N PRO A 188 -8.64 -26.00 -7.40
CA PRO A 188 -8.21 -26.09 -6.02
C PRO A 188 -8.13 -24.67 -5.46
N GLN A 189 -8.76 -24.43 -4.33
CA GLN A 189 -8.48 -23.22 -3.55
C GLN A 189 -7.16 -23.47 -2.83
N GLY A 190 -6.23 -22.52 -2.93
CA GLY A 190 -4.88 -22.71 -2.40
C GLY A 190 -4.05 -21.44 -2.41
N VAL A 191 -2.82 -21.54 -1.93
CA VAL A 191 -1.85 -20.45 -1.92
C VAL A 191 -0.87 -20.65 -3.07
N LEU A 192 -0.95 -19.76 -4.06
CA LEU A 192 -0.01 -19.67 -5.15
C LEU A 192 1.25 -18.93 -4.69
N PHE A 193 2.39 -19.60 -4.73
CA PHE A 193 3.70 -19.00 -4.54
C PHE A 193 4.38 -18.82 -5.88
N VAL A 194 4.71 -17.58 -6.23
CA VAL A 194 5.48 -17.23 -7.41
C VAL A 194 6.83 -16.68 -6.96
N ILE A 195 7.90 -17.35 -7.35
CA ILE A 195 9.25 -17.18 -6.82
C ILE A 195 10.17 -16.84 -7.99
N ALA A 196 10.86 -15.71 -7.90
CA ALA A 196 11.96 -15.36 -8.79
C ALA A 196 13.28 -15.75 -8.13
N ARG A 197 14.08 -16.59 -8.79
CA ARG A 197 15.40 -17.04 -8.32
C ARG A 197 16.51 -16.59 -9.26
N ASN A 198 17.67 -16.31 -8.69
CA ASN A 198 18.87 -16.04 -9.49
C ASN A 198 19.40 -17.35 -10.10
N PRO A 199 19.65 -17.42 -11.42
CA PRO A 199 20.28 -18.59 -12.06
C PRO A 199 21.69 -18.90 -11.50
N ALA A 200 22.39 -17.90 -10.95
CA ALA A 200 23.68 -18.09 -10.28
C ALA A 200 23.58 -18.78 -8.91
N GLY A 201 22.36 -19.10 -8.44
CA GLY A 201 22.09 -19.68 -7.13
C GLY A 201 21.97 -18.64 -6.02
N GLY A 202 21.59 -19.08 -4.81
CA GLY A 202 21.36 -18.22 -3.65
C GLY A 202 19.88 -18.10 -3.24
N PRO A 203 19.57 -17.20 -2.27
CA PRO A 203 18.20 -16.96 -1.83
C PRO A 203 17.33 -16.40 -2.97
N PRO A 204 16.00 -16.60 -2.94
CA PRO A 204 15.11 -16.09 -3.97
C PRO A 204 15.18 -14.56 -4.03
N ALA A 205 15.27 -14.03 -5.26
CA ALA A 205 15.33 -12.60 -5.53
C ALA A 205 14.00 -11.90 -5.20
N ALA A 206 12.88 -12.57 -5.49
CA ALA A 206 11.54 -12.11 -5.15
C ALA A 206 10.61 -13.30 -4.86
N VAL A 207 9.66 -13.11 -3.95
CA VAL A 207 8.66 -14.13 -3.62
C VAL A 207 7.32 -13.44 -3.45
N LYS A 208 6.34 -13.87 -4.22
CA LYS A 208 4.97 -13.38 -4.15
C LYS A 208 4.04 -14.52 -3.75
N ARG A 209 3.25 -14.28 -2.72
CA ARG A 209 2.29 -15.25 -2.16
C ARG A 209 0.88 -14.73 -2.36
N ILE A 210 0.03 -15.50 -3.02
CA ILE A 210 -1.31 -15.07 -3.43
C ILE A 210 -2.29 -16.20 -3.14
N ALA A 211 -3.36 -15.91 -2.39
CA ALA A 211 -4.47 -16.84 -2.23
C ALA A 211 -5.27 -16.86 -3.54
N VAL A 212 -5.40 -18.03 -4.16
CA VAL A 212 -6.12 -18.20 -5.43
C VAL A 212 -7.34 -19.09 -5.23
N THR A 213 -8.46 -18.65 -5.79
CA THR A 213 -9.77 -19.34 -5.68
C THR A 213 -10.31 -19.79 -7.03
N SER A 214 -9.68 -19.36 -8.14
CA SER A 214 -10.08 -19.65 -9.52
C SER A 214 -8.92 -19.41 -10.48
N PHE A 215 -8.85 -20.18 -11.56
CA PHE A 215 -7.89 -19.99 -12.65
C PHE A 215 -8.61 -19.55 -13.94
N PRO A 216 -7.96 -18.79 -14.83
CA PRO A 216 -6.57 -18.33 -14.80
C PRO A 216 -6.31 -17.17 -13.82
N VAL A 217 -5.09 -17.07 -13.31
CA VAL A 217 -4.66 -16.02 -12.36
C VAL A 217 -3.54 -15.20 -12.99
N THR A 218 -3.71 -13.88 -13.02
CA THR A 218 -2.67 -12.95 -13.49
C THR A 218 -1.98 -12.27 -12.32
N VAL A 219 -0.66 -12.31 -12.32
CA VAL A 219 0.18 -11.84 -11.22
C VAL A 219 1.32 -10.99 -11.77
N ASP A 220 1.54 -9.80 -11.22
CA ASP A 220 2.72 -8.99 -11.53
C ASP A 220 3.79 -9.19 -10.45
N ILE A 221 5.01 -9.57 -10.82
CA ILE A 221 6.20 -9.59 -9.96
C ILE A 221 7.09 -8.39 -10.29
N SER A 222 7.47 -7.65 -9.27
CA SER A 222 8.27 -6.44 -9.41
C SER A 222 9.35 -6.37 -8.32
N GLN A 223 10.15 -5.30 -8.33
CA GLN A 223 11.08 -4.99 -7.24
C GLN A 223 10.38 -4.94 -5.87
N ALA A 224 9.10 -4.52 -5.82
CA ALA A 224 8.34 -4.48 -4.58
C ALA A 224 8.11 -5.87 -3.96
N ASP A 225 8.20 -6.93 -4.76
CA ASP A 225 8.07 -8.32 -4.31
C ASP A 225 9.45 -8.94 -3.94
N SER A 226 10.53 -8.16 -4.04
CA SER A 226 11.89 -8.60 -3.66
C SER A 226 12.04 -8.69 -2.14
N MET A 227 12.45 -9.85 -1.64
CA MET A 227 12.70 -10.09 -0.22
C MET A 227 13.78 -9.16 0.38
N MET A 228 14.65 -8.58 -0.45
CA MET A 228 15.74 -7.68 -0.07
C MET A 228 15.56 -6.26 -0.65
N GLY A 229 14.39 -5.97 -1.25
CA GLY A 229 14.13 -4.71 -1.96
C GLY A 229 15.05 -4.44 -3.14
N GLN A 230 15.80 -5.46 -3.59
CA GLN A 230 16.74 -5.33 -4.69
C GLN A 230 15.99 -5.36 -6.03
N PRO A 231 16.49 -4.65 -7.06
CA PRO A 231 15.91 -4.76 -8.40
C PRO A 231 15.94 -6.22 -8.88
N LEU A 232 14.94 -6.61 -9.67
CA LEU A 232 14.92 -7.92 -10.29
C LEU A 232 16.17 -8.10 -11.17
N PRO A 233 16.83 -9.28 -11.15
CA PRO A 233 17.96 -9.55 -12.03
C PRO A 233 17.59 -9.39 -13.50
N ASP A 234 18.56 -9.09 -14.36
CA ASP A 234 18.32 -8.98 -15.82
C ASP A 234 17.75 -10.27 -16.42
N LEU A 235 18.16 -11.43 -15.88
CA LEU A 235 17.60 -12.73 -16.17
C LEU A 235 17.43 -13.52 -14.88
N PHE A 236 16.25 -14.07 -14.65
CA PHE A 236 15.94 -14.89 -13.48
C PHE A 236 15.12 -16.12 -13.85
N ARG A 237 15.12 -17.11 -12.96
CA ARG A 237 14.25 -18.28 -13.05
C ARG A 237 12.96 -17.99 -12.28
N LEU A 238 11.83 -18.12 -12.95
CA LEU A 238 10.51 -17.95 -12.35
C LEU A 238 9.92 -19.32 -12.03
N GLU A 239 9.52 -19.54 -10.79
CA GLU A 239 8.89 -20.79 -10.32
C GLU A 239 7.53 -20.44 -9.71
N ALA A 240 6.48 -21.12 -10.15
CA ALA A 240 5.13 -21.00 -9.60
C ALA A 240 4.70 -22.35 -9.03
N ARG A 241 4.20 -22.36 -7.80
CA ARG A 241 3.64 -23.55 -7.15
C ARG A 241 2.31 -23.21 -6.51
N LEU A 242 1.32 -24.07 -6.68
CA LEU A 242 0.04 -23.96 -6.00
C LEU A 242 0.02 -24.93 -4.83
N ASP A 243 0.03 -24.37 -3.64
CA ASP A 243 -0.04 -25.10 -2.39
C ASP A 243 -1.49 -25.21 -1.93
N SER A 244 -1.97 -26.42 -1.64
CA SER A 244 -3.38 -26.65 -1.29
C SER A 244 -3.66 -26.67 0.23
N ASP A 245 -2.62 -26.68 1.08
CA ASP A 245 -2.76 -26.81 2.54
C ASP A 245 -2.52 -25.47 3.29
N GLY A 246 -1.99 -24.46 2.60
CA GLY A 246 -1.74 -23.12 3.14
C GLY A 246 -0.46 -23.00 3.97
N ASP A 247 0.34 -24.06 4.07
CA ASP A 247 1.59 -24.09 4.82
C ASP A 247 2.79 -24.02 3.86
N ALA A 248 3.53 -22.91 3.90
CA ALA A 248 4.65 -22.68 2.99
C ALA A 248 5.81 -23.69 3.14
N MET A 249 5.80 -24.47 4.23
CA MET A 249 6.89 -25.34 4.69
C MET A 249 6.66 -26.81 4.34
N THR A 250 5.43 -27.23 4.09
CA THR A 250 5.12 -28.52 3.47
C THR A 250 5.38 -28.42 1.97
N LYS A 251 6.03 -29.44 1.42
CA LYS A 251 6.16 -29.62 -0.04
C LYS A 251 5.44 -30.89 -0.35
N SER A 252 4.17 -30.82 -0.75
CA SER A 252 3.48 -32.01 -1.17
C SER A 252 3.97 -32.37 -2.58
N PRO A 253 4.39 -33.62 -2.85
CA PRO A 253 4.86 -34.04 -4.17
C PRO A 253 3.79 -33.93 -5.28
N THR A 254 2.54 -33.68 -4.88
CA THR A 254 1.34 -33.58 -5.73
C THR A 254 0.91 -32.13 -6.00
N ASP A 255 1.63 -31.13 -5.49
CA ASP A 255 1.29 -29.72 -5.69
C ASP A 255 1.59 -29.28 -7.12
N PRO A 256 0.60 -28.75 -7.85
CA PRO A 256 0.81 -28.40 -9.24
C PRO A 256 1.77 -27.22 -9.35
N SER A 257 2.77 -27.37 -10.20
CA SER A 257 3.87 -26.41 -10.31
C SER A 257 4.30 -26.17 -11.76
N ALA A 258 4.90 -25.00 -12.00
CA ALA A 258 5.48 -24.62 -13.27
C ALA A 258 6.75 -23.81 -13.02
N ALA A 259 7.73 -23.92 -13.92
CA ALA A 259 8.93 -23.11 -13.85
C ALA A 259 9.35 -22.69 -15.25
N MET A 260 9.98 -21.52 -15.35
CA MET A 260 10.55 -21.01 -16.58
C MET A 260 11.88 -20.31 -16.31
N ASP A 261 12.88 -20.68 -17.09
CA ASP A 261 14.23 -20.11 -17.02
C ASP A 261 14.38 -18.91 -17.96
N ASN A 262 15.37 -18.05 -17.69
CA ASN A 262 15.71 -16.88 -18.52
C ASN A 262 14.58 -15.84 -18.68
N VAL A 263 13.84 -15.58 -17.60
CA VAL A 263 12.82 -14.54 -17.55
C VAL A 263 13.46 -13.17 -17.40
N ALA A 264 13.15 -12.26 -18.32
CA ALA A 264 13.59 -10.88 -18.25
C ALA A 264 12.52 -10.00 -17.57
N PRO A 265 12.92 -9.04 -16.72
CA PRO A 265 12.04 -7.99 -16.20
C PRO A 265 11.32 -7.26 -17.34
N GLY A 266 10.00 -7.06 -17.25
CA GLY A 266 9.18 -6.45 -18.31
C GLY A 266 8.45 -7.44 -19.24
N ALA A 267 8.75 -8.75 -19.12
CA ALA A 267 8.11 -9.77 -19.93
C ALA A 267 6.66 -10.06 -19.48
N VAL A 268 5.81 -10.43 -20.44
CA VAL A 268 4.49 -11.02 -20.20
C VAL A 268 4.56 -12.49 -20.54
N ILE A 269 4.29 -13.35 -19.56
CA ILE A 269 4.54 -14.78 -19.62
C ILE A 269 3.28 -15.52 -19.24
N THR A 270 3.03 -16.65 -19.89
CA THR A 270 1.96 -17.57 -19.52
C THR A 270 2.56 -18.91 -19.11
N LEU A 271 2.19 -19.41 -17.93
CA LEU A 271 2.63 -20.69 -17.40
C LEU A 271 1.41 -21.57 -17.10
N SER A 272 1.52 -22.86 -17.39
CA SER A 272 0.51 -23.85 -17.05
C SER A 272 1.03 -24.73 -15.92
N LEU A 273 0.37 -24.67 -14.76
CA LEU A 273 0.63 -25.51 -13.60
C LEU A 273 0.14 -26.94 -13.90
N LYS A 274 1.03 -27.91 -13.71
CA LYS A 274 0.78 -29.34 -13.92
C LYS A 274 1.03 -30.11 -12.63
#